data_AF-A0A6A5STA5-F1
#
_entry.id   AF-A0A6A5STA5-F1
#
_cell.length_a   1.000
_cell.length_b   1.000
_cell.length_c   1.000
_cell.angle_alpha   90.00
_cell.angle_beta   90.00
_cell.angle_gamma   90.00
#
_symmetry.space_group_name_H-M   'P 1'
#
loop_
_entity.id
_entity.type
_entity.pdbx_description
1 polymer ?
#
loop_
_entity_poly.entity_id
_entity_poly.type
_entity_poly.pdbx_seq_one_letter_code
_entity_poly.pdbx_strand_id
1 'polypeptide(L)'
;EGDGSSWKQLCYLIDAAVKDKAEKPSRKLSAAMHLLQVQNKLLHHEIDSLRSALTTKKKHQKKSKSLDLQQRKEYHGGVVYWSPRKVRKARARESVKQMEKEAEKLQKAETKQLKAAATLYKKKMAEEAKAVQRMAKEAREKDRAAAAAEATASKAQKQQEKDAANTVKAVQLSQRGKRSASQQKNPQKSK
;
A
#
# COMPACT_ATOMS: atom_id res chain seq x y z
N GLU A 1 37.39 -27.66 -22.56
CA GLU A 1 38.77 -27.98 -22.99
C GLU A 1 39.72 -27.01 -22.29
N GLY A 2 40.61 -27.53 -21.44
CA GLY A 2 41.52 -26.71 -20.65
C GLY A 2 42.92 -26.83 -21.24
N ASP A 3 43.26 -25.86 -22.07
CA ASP A 3 44.47 -25.80 -22.88
C ASP A 3 45.72 -26.12 -22.08
N GLY A 4 46.39 -27.21 -22.44
CA GLY A 4 47.78 -27.48 -22.08
C GLY A 4 48.73 -26.34 -22.48
N SER A 5 48.28 -25.39 -23.31
CA SER A 5 48.96 -24.14 -23.64
C SER A 5 49.12 -23.20 -22.44
N SER A 6 48.15 -23.13 -21.52
CA SER A 6 48.22 -22.23 -20.35
C SER A 6 49.34 -22.61 -19.38
N TRP A 7 49.54 -23.92 -19.14
CA TRP A 7 50.61 -24.41 -18.28
C TRP A 7 51.99 -24.15 -18.87
N LYS A 8 52.18 -24.45 -20.16
CA LYS A 8 53.44 -24.19 -20.86
C LYS A 8 53.80 -22.70 -20.86
N GLN A 9 52.80 -21.83 -21.02
CA GLN A 9 52.98 -20.37 -20.91
C GLN A 9 53.35 -19.94 -19.48
N LEU A 10 52.68 -20.48 -18.46
CA LEU A 10 53.00 -20.21 -17.06
C LEU A 10 54.39 -20.72 -16.68
N CYS A 11 54.80 -21.92 -17.12
CA CYS A 11 56.18 -22.41 -16.96
C CYS A 11 57.18 -21.47 -17.57
N TYR A 12 56.94 -21.04 -18.80
CA TYR A 12 57.85 -20.16 -19.52
C TYR A 12 58.03 -18.83 -18.76
N LEU A 13 56.95 -18.28 -18.21
CA LEU A 13 57.00 -17.07 -17.39
C LEU A 13 57.77 -17.27 -16.07
N ILE A 14 57.56 -18.40 -15.39
CA ILE A 14 58.31 -18.74 -14.16
C ILE A 14 59.79 -18.91 -14.50
N ASP A 15 60.11 -19.64 -15.57
CA ASP A 15 61.46 -19.92 -16.02
C ASP A 15 62.19 -18.66 -16.51
N ALA A 16 61.46 -17.67 -17.02
CA ALA A 16 62.00 -16.37 -17.40
C ALA A 16 62.23 -15.45 -16.18
N ALA A 17 61.39 -15.57 -15.15
CA ALA A 17 61.48 -14.77 -13.93
C ALA A 17 62.50 -15.31 -12.91
N VAL A 18 62.73 -16.63 -12.90
CA VAL A 18 63.60 -17.32 -11.94
C VAL A 18 64.95 -17.64 -12.58
N LYS A 19 66.02 -17.02 -12.07
CA LYS A 19 67.40 -17.20 -12.58
C LYS A 19 67.95 -18.61 -12.29
N ASP A 20 67.69 -19.15 -11.08
CA ASP A 20 68.19 -20.46 -10.65
C ASP A 20 67.07 -21.51 -10.54
N LYS A 21 66.91 -22.30 -11.60
CA LYS A 21 65.84 -23.31 -11.73
C LYS A 21 66.02 -24.50 -10.78
N ALA A 22 67.26 -24.80 -10.41
CA ALA A 22 67.59 -25.91 -9.52
C ALA A 22 67.45 -25.56 -8.03
N GLU A 23 67.24 -24.28 -7.70
CA GLU A 23 67.14 -23.84 -6.33
C GLU A 23 65.88 -24.39 -5.66
N LYS A 24 65.99 -24.76 -4.38
CA LYS A 24 64.86 -25.26 -3.58
C LYS A 24 63.63 -24.36 -3.60
N PRO A 25 63.70 -23.01 -3.51
CA PRO A 25 62.51 -22.15 -3.58
C PRO A 25 61.80 -22.21 -4.94
N SER A 26 62.56 -22.25 -6.03
CA SER A 26 62.05 -22.34 -7.41
C SER A 26 61.22 -23.59 -7.64
N ARG A 27 61.70 -24.73 -7.15
CA ARG A 27 60.96 -26.02 -7.21
C ARG A 27 59.68 -26.00 -6.38
N LYS A 28 59.73 -25.40 -5.19
CA LYS A 28 58.55 -25.24 -4.33
C LYS A 28 57.49 -24.35 -4.98
N LEU A 29 57.92 -23.26 -5.64
CA LEU A 29 57.02 -22.36 -6.36
C LEU A 29 56.33 -23.06 -7.54
N SER A 30 57.09 -23.79 -8.35
CA SER A 30 56.53 -24.59 -9.46
C SER A 30 55.53 -25.64 -8.96
N ALA A 31 55.87 -26.36 -7.88
CA ALA A 31 54.97 -27.33 -7.27
C ALA A 31 53.68 -26.70 -6.72
N ALA A 32 53.78 -25.53 -6.08
CA ALA A 32 52.62 -24.80 -5.57
C ALA A 32 51.71 -24.31 -6.72
N MET A 33 52.28 -23.80 -7.81
CA MET A 33 51.52 -23.37 -8.98
C MET A 33 50.82 -24.53 -9.68
N HIS A 34 51.51 -25.68 -9.82
CA HIS A 34 50.89 -26.91 -10.30
C HIS A 34 49.69 -27.31 -9.44
N LEU A 35 49.84 -27.31 -8.12
CA LEU A 35 48.77 -27.65 -7.19
C LEU A 35 47.57 -26.71 -7.34
N LEU A 36 47.82 -25.40 -7.39
CA LEU A 36 46.76 -24.39 -7.59
C LEU A 36 46.04 -24.58 -8.93
N GLN A 37 46.77 -24.92 -9.99
CA GLN A 37 46.16 -25.17 -11.29
C GLN A 37 45.28 -26.42 -11.27
N VAL A 38 45.76 -27.51 -10.66
CA VAL A 38 44.97 -28.74 -10.50
C VAL A 38 43.71 -28.47 -9.68
N GLN A 39 43.83 -27.74 -8.58
CA GLN A 39 42.68 -27.32 -7.76
C GLN A 39 41.70 -26.47 -8.56
N ASN A 40 42.19 -25.50 -9.34
CA ASN A 40 41.33 -24.63 -10.14
C ASN A 40 40.58 -25.43 -11.22
N LYS A 41 41.25 -26.37 -11.90
CA LYS A 41 40.59 -27.29 -12.84
C LYS A 41 39.54 -28.16 -12.17
N LEU A 42 39.85 -28.72 -11.00
CA LEU A 42 38.90 -29.53 -10.24
C LEU A 42 37.65 -28.72 -9.89
N LEU A 43 37.84 -27.50 -9.38
CA LEU A 43 36.74 -26.57 -9.10
C LEU A 43 35.91 -26.25 -10.35
N HIS A 44 36.55 -26.03 -11.50
CA HIS A 44 35.83 -25.82 -12.75
C HIS A 44 34.99 -27.04 -13.15
N HIS A 45 35.54 -28.25 -13.04
CA HIS A 45 34.81 -29.48 -13.31
C HIS A 45 33.65 -29.69 -12.33
N GLU A 46 33.82 -29.36 -11.05
CA GLU A 46 32.75 -29.39 -10.06
C GLU A 46 31.64 -28.39 -10.40
N ILE A 47 32.00 -27.15 -10.74
CA ILE A 47 31.04 -26.11 -11.16
C ILE A 47 30.26 -26.57 -12.39
N ASP A 48 30.94 -27.13 -13.40
CA ASP A 48 30.30 -27.61 -14.61
C ASP A 48 29.42 -28.83 -14.35
N SER A 49 29.85 -29.75 -13.48
CA SER A 49 29.06 -30.89 -13.04
C SER A 49 27.80 -30.42 -12.30
N LEU A 50 27.92 -29.48 -11.37
CA LEU A 50 26.78 -28.90 -10.64
C LEU A 50 25.83 -28.17 -11.58
N ARG A 51 26.35 -27.42 -12.54
CA ARG A 51 25.53 -26.77 -13.60
C ARG A 51 24.80 -27.82 -14.43
N SER A 52 25.46 -28.90 -14.84
CA SER A 52 24.85 -29.98 -15.60
C SER A 52 23.76 -30.70 -14.79
N ALA A 53 24.02 -30.98 -13.51
CA ALA A 53 23.05 -31.59 -12.60
C ALA A 53 21.84 -30.67 -12.38
N LEU A 54 22.07 -29.36 -12.25
CA LEU A 54 21.01 -28.36 -12.11
C LEU A 54 20.16 -28.25 -13.36
N THR A 55 20.76 -28.23 -14.56
CA THR A 55 20.00 -28.23 -15.82
C THR A 55 19.19 -29.51 -16.00
N THR A 56 19.75 -30.67 -15.62
CA THR A 56 19.08 -31.97 -15.65
C THR A 56 17.90 -31.99 -14.68
N LYS A 57 18.08 -31.52 -13.44
CA LYS A 57 16.99 -31.34 -12.47
C LYS A 57 15.91 -30.41 -12.99
N LYS A 58 16.27 -29.26 -13.58
CA LYS A 58 15.29 -28.34 -14.21
C LYS A 58 14.52 -29.02 -15.34
N LYS A 59 15.16 -29.83 -16.17
CA LYS A 59 14.49 -30.63 -17.22
C LYS A 59 13.55 -31.67 -16.60
N HIS A 60 13.97 -32.36 -15.55
CA HIS A 60 13.14 -33.35 -14.86
C HIS A 60 11.92 -32.73 -14.13
N GLN A 61 12.09 -31.54 -13.53
CA GLN A 61 11.00 -30.80 -12.91
C GLN A 61 9.97 -30.27 -13.94
N LYS A 62 10.41 -30.02 -15.18
CA LYS A 62 9.51 -29.83 -16.31
C LYS A 62 8.90 -31.17 -16.71
N LYS A 63 8.04 -31.74 -15.86
CA LYS A 63 7.18 -32.86 -16.24
C LYS A 63 6.52 -32.47 -17.56
N SER A 64 6.65 -33.29 -18.60
CA SER A 64 5.96 -33.07 -19.86
C SER A 64 4.47 -33.02 -19.55
N LYS A 65 3.85 -31.84 -19.71
CA LYS A 65 2.39 -31.73 -19.65
C LYS A 65 1.85 -32.61 -20.77
N SER A 66 0.94 -33.51 -20.43
CA SER A 66 0.26 -34.31 -21.44
C SER A 66 -0.53 -33.36 -22.32
N LEU A 67 -0.27 -33.46 -23.62
CA LEU A 67 -1.01 -32.71 -24.61
C LEU A 67 -2.47 -33.18 -24.56
N ASP A 68 -3.43 -32.26 -24.42
CA ASP A 68 -4.85 -32.61 -24.35
C ASP A 68 -5.37 -33.07 -25.73
N LEU A 69 -5.17 -34.35 -26.00
CA LEU A 69 -5.62 -35.02 -27.20
C LEU A 69 -7.07 -35.49 -26.98
N GLN A 70 -8.03 -34.68 -27.41
CA GLN A 70 -9.45 -35.02 -27.30
C GLN A 70 -9.81 -36.25 -28.14
N GLN A 71 -10.15 -37.35 -27.45
CA GLN A 71 -10.74 -38.55 -28.03
C GLN A 71 -12.21 -38.29 -28.37
N ARG A 72 -12.69 -38.82 -29.51
CA ARG A 72 -14.12 -38.79 -29.84
C ARG A 72 -14.86 -39.76 -28.93
N LYS A 73 -15.99 -39.32 -28.35
CA LYS A 73 -16.80 -40.13 -27.43
C LYS A 73 -17.38 -41.40 -28.05
N GLU A 74 -17.49 -41.47 -29.38
CA GLU A 74 -18.13 -42.58 -30.10
C GLU A 74 -17.32 -43.88 -30.14
N TYR A 75 -16.02 -43.85 -29.82
CA TYR A 75 -15.13 -45.01 -29.92
C TYR A 75 -14.55 -45.39 -28.56
N HIS A 76 -15.02 -46.51 -28.00
CA HIS A 76 -14.61 -47.03 -26.68
C HIS A 76 -13.82 -48.35 -26.73
N GLY A 77 -13.50 -48.89 -27.90
CA GLY A 77 -12.76 -50.15 -28.04
C GLY A 77 -11.61 -50.03 -29.04
N GLY A 78 -10.36 -50.04 -28.57
CA GLY A 78 -9.15 -50.13 -29.39
C GLY A 78 -8.01 -49.19 -28.98
N VAL A 79 -6.83 -49.41 -29.59
CA VAL A 79 -5.67 -48.50 -29.48
C VAL A 79 -5.96 -47.20 -30.21
N VAL A 80 -5.86 -46.06 -29.51
CA VAL A 80 -6.11 -44.73 -30.08
C VAL A 80 -4.89 -44.28 -30.89
N TYR A 81 -4.98 -44.29 -32.21
CA TYR A 81 -3.94 -43.74 -33.08
C TYR A 81 -4.05 -42.21 -33.19
N TRP A 82 -3.00 -41.51 -32.79
CA TRP A 82 -2.93 -40.05 -32.89
C TRP A 82 -2.26 -39.62 -34.19
N SER A 83 -3.06 -39.23 -35.17
CA SER A 83 -2.55 -38.58 -36.39
C SER A 83 -1.77 -37.29 -36.06
N PRO A 84 -0.67 -36.97 -36.77
CA PRO A 84 0.07 -35.71 -36.61
C PRO A 84 -0.80 -34.45 -36.69
N ARG A 85 -1.91 -34.49 -37.44
CA ARG A 85 -2.89 -33.41 -37.51
C ARG A 85 -3.58 -33.15 -36.16
N LYS A 86 -3.89 -34.20 -35.39
CA LYS A 86 -4.52 -34.10 -34.06
C LYS A 86 -3.56 -33.49 -33.04
N VAL A 87 -2.29 -33.89 -33.09
CA VAL A 87 -1.21 -33.32 -32.27
C VAL A 87 -1.07 -31.82 -32.53
N ARG A 88 -1.02 -31.38 -33.80
CA ARG A 88 -0.97 -29.95 -34.14
C ARG A 88 -2.18 -29.17 -33.61
N LYS A 89 -3.39 -29.71 -33.74
CA LYS A 89 -4.61 -29.08 -33.21
C LYS A 89 -4.58 -28.93 -31.69
N ALA A 90 -4.13 -29.94 -30.97
CA ALA A 90 -4.03 -29.87 -29.52
C ALA A 90 -2.98 -28.82 -29.08
N ARG A 91 -1.83 -28.72 -29.76
CA ARG A 91 -0.84 -27.67 -29.48
C ARG A 91 -1.40 -26.27 -29.72
N ALA A 92 -2.12 -26.07 -30.81
CA ALA A 92 -2.76 -24.78 -31.11
C ALA A 92 -3.80 -24.39 -30.04
N ARG A 93 -4.54 -25.36 -29.49
CA ARG A 93 -5.48 -25.11 -28.37
C ARG A 93 -4.74 -24.74 -27.10
N GLU A 94 -3.64 -25.42 -26.79
CA GLU A 94 -2.83 -25.09 -25.62
C GLU A 94 -2.25 -23.68 -25.69
N SER A 95 -1.74 -23.26 -26.86
CA SER A 95 -1.24 -21.90 -27.03
C SER A 95 -2.34 -20.86 -26.85
N VAL A 96 -3.53 -21.09 -27.42
CA VAL A 96 -4.69 -20.21 -27.21
C VAL A 96 -5.07 -20.13 -25.72
N LYS A 97 -5.17 -21.28 -25.05
CA LYS A 97 -5.48 -21.34 -23.61
C LYS A 97 -4.42 -20.65 -22.74
N GLN A 98 -3.16 -20.65 -23.15
CA GLN A 98 -2.09 -19.91 -22.45
C GLN A 98 -2.28 -18.40 -22.62
N MET A 99 -2.51 -17.94 -23.85
CA MET A 99 -2.78 -16.53 -24.15
C MET A 99 -4.02 -16.02 -23.40
N GLU A 100 -5.11 -16.80 -23.40
CA GLU A 100 -6.33 -16.46 -22.66
C GLU A 100 -6.07 -16.33 -21.15
N LYS A 101 -5.31 -17.26 -20.56
CA LYS A 101 -4.94 -17.20 -19.13
C LYS A 101 -4.07 -15.99 -18.81
N GLU A 102 -3.18 -15.61 -19.71
CA GLU A 102 -2.33 -14.43 -19.55
C GLU A 102 -3.16 -13.15 -19.66
N ALA A 103 -4.04 -13.06 -20.66
CA ALA A 103 -5.00 -11.96 -20.80
C ALA A 103 -5.93 -11.85 -19.57
N GLU A 104 -6.45 -12.96 -19.06
CA GLU A 104 -7.30 -12.97 -17.86
C GLU A 104 -6.54 -12.47 -16.62
N LYS A 105 -5.25 -12.82 -16.48
CA LYS A 105 -4.41 -12.31 -15.40
C LYS A 105 -4.20 -10.80 -15.52
N LEU A 106 -3.94 -10.30 -16.72
CA LEU A 106 -3.80 -8.87 -17.00
C LEU A 106 -5.09 -8.12 -16.67
N GLN A 107 -6.23 -8.59 -17.16
CA GLN A 107 -7.55 -8.02 -16.83
C GLN A 107 -7.83 -8.02 -15.33
N LYS A 108 -7.50 -9.11 -14.61
CA LYS A 108 -7.65 -9.16 -13.15
C LYS A 108 -6.74 -8.15 -12.44
N ALA A 109 -5.55 -7.87 -12.97
CA ALA A 109 -4.67 -6.83 -12.43
C ALA A 109 -5.24 -5.44 -12.68
N GLU A 110 -5.67 -5.14 -13.92
CA GLU A 110 -6.28 -3.86 -14.30
C GLU A 110 -7.55 -3.57 -13.49
N THR A 111 -8.45 -4.54 -13.36
CA THR A 111 -9.68 -4.39 -12.56
C THR A 111 -9.39 -4.14 -11.09
N LYS A 112 -8.33 -4.74 -10.52
CA LYS A 112 -7.89 -4.44 -9.15
C LYS A 112 -7.38 -3.00 -9.03
N GLN A 113 -6.61 -2.53 -10.01
CA GLN A 113 -6.12 -1.14 -10.04
C GLN A 113 -7.28 -0.14 -10.16
N LEU A 114 -8.24 -0.39 -11.05
CA LEU A 114 -9.43 0.45 -11.19
C LEU A 114 -10.28 0.47 -9.92
N LYS A 115 -10.46 -0.67 -9.25
CA LYS A 115 -11.15 -0.73 -7.95
C LYS A 115 -10.41 0.09 -6.89
N ALA A 116 -9.09 -0.04 -6.80
CA ALA A 116 -8.29 0.75 -5.87
C ALA A 116 -8.45 2.25 -6.15
N ALA A 117 -8.32 2.69 -7.41
CA ALA A 117 -8.51 4.08 -7.80
C ALA A 117 -9.92 4.59 -7.47
N ALA A 118 -10.97 3.81 -7.76
CA ALA A 118 -12.35 4.17 -7.43
C ALA A 118 -12.58 4.30 -5.92
N THR A 119 -12.00 3.42 -5.10
CA THR A 119 -12.10 3.55 -3.64
C THR A 119 -11.37 4.79 -3.11
N LEU A 120 -10.20 5.13 -3.68
CA LEU A 120 -9.49 6.37 -3.34
C LEU A 120 -10.30 7.61 -3.72
N TYR A 121 -10.90 7.63 -4.91
CA TYR A 121 -11.77 8.72 -5.34
C TYR A 121 -12.97 8.89 -4.40
N LYS A 122 -13.67 7.80 -4.05
CA LYS A 122 -14.78 7.83 -3.09
C LYS A 122 -14.36 8.34 -1.72
N LYS A 123 -13.17 7.98 -1.24
CA LYS A 123 -12.62 8.50 0.03
C LYS A 123 -12.39 10.01 -0.04
N LYS A 124 -11.77 10.51 -1.10
CA LYS A 124 -11.57 11.96 -1.30
C LYS A 124 -12.89 12.72 -1.30
N MET A 125 -13.88 12.24 -2.06
CA MET A 125 -15.21 12.86 -2.08
C MET A 125 -15.88 12.86 -0.69
N ALA A 126 -15.72 11.78 0.07
CA ALA A 126 -16.26 11.70 1.43
C ALA A 126 -15.55 12.63 2.42
N GLU A 127 -14.23 12.82 2.28
CA GLU A 127 -13.45 13.77 3.07
C GLU A 127 -13.84 15.21 2.75
N GLU A 128 -14.00 15.55 1.47
CA GLU A 128 -14.49 16.87 1.03
C GLU A 128 -15.89 17.14 1.57
N ALA A 129 -16.82 16.18 1.48
CA ALA A 129 -18.16 16.31 2.03
C ALA A 129 -18.14 16.52 3.55
N LYS A 130 -17.28 15.81 4.29
CA LYS A 130 -17.08 16.02 5.73
C LYS A 130 -16.50 17.40 6.04
N ALA A 131 -15.55 17.88 5.23
CA ALA A 131 -14.98 19.21 5.39
C ALA A 131 -16.05 20.29 5.20
N VAL A 132 -16.87 20.20 4.15
CA VAL A 132 -18.01 21.11 3.91
C VAL A 132 -18.98 21.08 5.09
N GLN A 133 -19.32 19.91 5.62
CA GLN A 133 -20.18 19.78 6.79
C GLN A 133 -19.58 20.43 8.05
N ARG A 134 -18.27 20.30 8.27
CA ARG A 134 -17.58 20.95 9.40
C ARG A 134 -17.63 22.47 9.27
N MET A 135 -17.30 23.00 8.09
CA MET A 135 -17.38 24.44 7.82
C MET A 135 -18.80 24.98 8.03
N ALA A 136 -19.83 24.24 7.59
CA ALA A 136 -21.22 24.63 7.80
C ALA A 136 -21.65 24.58 9.28
N LYS A 137 -21.14 23.63 10.07
CA LYS A 137 -21.37 23.59 11.51
C LYS A 137 -20.71 24.75 12.24
N GLU A 138 -19.45 25.04 11.92
CA GLU A 138 -18.71 26.17 12.49
C GLU A 138 -19.38 27.51 12.17
N ALA A 139 -19.88 27.69 10.94
CA ALA A 139 -20.66 28.88 10.58
C ALA A 139 -21.93 29.00 11.44
N ARG A 140 -22.70 27.91 11.58
CA ARG A 140 -23.90 27.89 12.43
C ARG A 140 -23.61 28.17 13.91
N GLU A 141 -22.49 27.68 14.43
CA GLU A 141 -22.08 27.96 15.80
C GLU A 141 -21.70 29.43 15.99
N LYS A 142 -20.97 30.02 15.03
CA LYS A 142 -20.67 31.46 15.02
C LYS A 142 -21.94 32.31 14.95
N ASP A 143 -22.88 31.96 14.09
CA ASP A 143 -24.16 32.68 13.96
C ASP A 143 -24.97 32.59 15.25
N ARG A 144 -25.02 31.40 15.88
CA ARG A 144 -25.68 31.21 17.18
C ARG A 144 -25.02 32.01 18.29
N ALA A 145 -23.68 32.05 18.32
CA ALA A 145 -22.93 32.83 19.29
C ALA A 145 -23.16 34.35 19.10
N ALA A 146 -23.18 34.82 17.85
CA ALA A 146 -23.48 36.22 17.53
C ALA A 146 -24.92 36.58 17.93
N ALA A 147 -25.91 35.75 17.59
CA ALA A 147 -27.30 35.98 17.99
C ALA A 147 -27.50 35.93 19.51
N ALA A 148 -26.78 35.05 20.22
CA ALA A 148 -26.80 35.01 21.68
C ALA A 148 -26.18 36.28 22.29
N ALA A 149 -25.07 36.77 21.73
CA ALA A 149 -24.42 38.02 22.16
C ALA A 149 -25.30 39.26 21.88
N GLU A 150 -25.99 39.30 20.74
CA GLU A 150 -26.95 40.36 20.43
C GLU A 150 -28.15 40.31 21.38
N ALA A 151 -28.68 39.12 21.66
CA ALA A 151 -29.78 38.94 22.60
C ALA A 151 -29.40 39.35 24.04
N THR A 152 -28.19 39.06 24.49
CA THR A 152 -27.71 39.52 25.81
C THR A 152 -27.48 41.03 25.83
N ALA A 153 -26.92 41.62 24.77
CA ALA A 153 -26.77 43.07 24.64
C ALA A 153 -28.13 43.80 24.65
N SER A 154 -29.12 43.30 23.90
CA SER A 154 -30.48 43.87 23.86
C SER A 154 -31.17 43.76 25.21
N LYS A 155 -31.03 42.63 25.91
CA LYS A 155 -31.55 42.46 27.28
C LYS A 155 -30.89 43.45 28.25
N ALA A 156 -29.58 43.65 28.15
CA ALA A 156 -28.85 44.62 28.98
C ALA A 156 -29.31 46.06 28.73
N GLN A 157 -29.49 46.46 27.47
CA GLN A 157 -30.05 47.78 27.11
C GLN A 157 -31.46 47.97 27.66
N LYS A 158 -32.37 47.01 27.45
CA LYS A 158 -33.73 47.06 27.99
C LYS A 158 -33.75 47.16 29.53
N GLN A 159 -32.79 46.53 30.20
CA GLN A 159 -32.66 46.63 31.64
C GLN A 159 -32.19 48.04 32.06
N GLN A 160 -31.18 48.59 31.39
CA GLN A 160 -30.73 49.96 31.62
C GLN A 160 -31.85 51.00 31.37
N GLU A 161 -32.66 50.84 30.32
CA GLU A 161 -33.82 51.70 30.05
C GLU A 161 -34.87 51.59 31.15
N LYS A 162 -35.17 50.37 31.64
CA LYS A 162 -36.10 50.16 32.76
C LYS A 162 -35.58 50.81 34.04
N ASP A 163 -34.29 50.66 34.33
CA ASP A 163 -33.67 51.23 35.51
C ASP A 163 -33.68 52.77 35.42
N ALA A 164 -33.38 53.34 34.25
CA ALA A 164 -33.49 54.79 33.99
C ALA A 164 -34.94 55.30 34.06
N ALA A 165 -35.91 54.55 33.54
CA ALA A 165 -37.33 54.91 33.64
C ALA A 165 -37.82 54.85 35.10
N ASN A 166 -37.34 53.88 35.88
CA ASN A 166 -37.66 53.75 37.30
C ASN A 166 -37.04 54.88 38.13
N THR A 167 -35.81 55.32 37.85
CA THR A 167 -35.22 56.48 38.54
C THR A 167 -35.99 57.76 38.26
N VAL A 168 -36.40 58.01 37.00
CA VAL A 168 -37.23 59.18 36.65
C VAL A 168 -38.60 59.14 37.36
N LYS A 169 -39.26 57.97 37.39
CA LYS A 169 -40.53 57.81 38.12
C LYS A 169 -40.37 58.01 39.62
N ALA A 170 -39.28 57.53 40.22
CA ALA A 170 -38.98 57.72 41.64
C ALA A 170 -38.73 59.20 41.98
N VAL A 171 -38.01 59.93 41.12
CA VAL A 171 -37.82 61.38 41.25
C VAL A 171 -39.14 62.14 41.09
N GLN A 172 -40.06 61.71 40.21
CA GLN A 172 -41.38 62.33 40.09
C GLN A 172 -42.31 62.03 41.28
N LEU A 173 -42.26 60.82 41.85
CA LEU A 173 -43.07 60.45 43.02
C LEU A 173 -42.64 61.19 44.29
N SER A 174 -41.33 61.41 44.49
CA SER A 174 -40.81 62.17 45.64
C SER A 174 -41.21 63.65 45.59
N GLN A 175 -41.50 64.20 44.41
CA GLN A 175 -42.04 65.55 44.26
C GLN A 175 -43.55 65.64 44.58
N ARG A 176 -44.29 64.53 44.55
CA ARG A 176 -45.77 64.52 44.69
C ARG A 176 -46.28 64.28 46.12
N GLY A 177 -45.38 64.03 47.07
CA GLY A 177 -45.67 63.63 48.46
C GLY A 177 -45.77 64.76 49.49
N LYS A 178 -46.63 65.77 49.26
CA LYS A 178 -47.10 66.67 50.34
C LYS A 178 -48.63 66.76 50.31
N ARG A 179 -49.34 65.93 51.09
CA ARG A 179 -50.77 66.09 51.40
C ARG A 179 -51.07 65.69 52.85
N SER A 180 -51.88 66.51 53.52
CA SER A 180 -52.26 66.52 54.94
C SER A 180 -53.67 65.93 55.19
N ALA A 181 -53.98 65.65 56.49
CA ALA A 181 -55.32 65.44 57.13
C ALA A 181 -55.80 63.99 57.38
N SER A 182 -56.64 63.60 58.36
CA SER A 182 -57.09 64.12 59.68
C SER A 182 -58.10 63.12 60.34
N GLN A 183 -58.06 62.98 61.69
CA GLN A 183 -59.15 62.78 62.69
C GLN A 183 -59.94 61.45 62.93
N GLN A 184 -60.27 61.25 64.23
CA GLN A 184 -60.78 60.10 65.01
C GLN A 184 -62.33 59.95 65.12
N LYS A 185 -62.84 58.80 65.63
CA LYS A 185 -63.96 58.74 66.62
C LYS A 185 -64.12 57.39 67.39
N ASN A 186 -64.81 57.48 68.54
CA ASN A 186 -64.79 56.75 69.83
C ASN A 186 -65.47 55.35 69.97
N PRO A 187 -65.30 54.65 71.13
CA PRO A 187 -65.95 53.36 71.52
C PRO A 187 -67.08 53.50 72.58
N GLN A 188 -67.97 52.49 72.73
CA GLN A 188 -68.84 52.34 73.91
C GLN A 188 -69.18 50.87 74.27
N LYS A 189 -69.40 50.64 75.58
CA LYS A 189 -69.40 49.39 76.37
C LYS A 189 -70.78 48.70 76.52
N SER A 190 -70.68 47.40 76.82
CA SER A 190 -71.52 46.46 77.60
C SER A 190 -72.92 46.85 78.12
N LYS A 191 -73.85 45.92 77.97
CA LYS A 191 -74.66 45.33 79.05
C LYS A 191 -74.68 43.82 78.89
#